data_AF-A0A150MPG2-F1
#
_entry.id   AF-A0A150MPG2-F1
#
_cell.length_a   1.000
_cell.length_b   1.000
_cell.length_c   1.000
_cell.angle_alpha   90.00
_cell.angle_beta   90.00
_cell.angle_gamma   90.00
#
_symmetry.space_group_name_H-M   'P 1'
#
loop_
_entity.id
_entity.type
_entity.pdbx_description
1 polymer ?
#
loop_
_entity_poly.entity_id
_entity_poly.type
_entity_poly.pdbx_seq_one_letter_code
_entity_poly.pdbx_strand_id
1 'polypeptide(L)'
;MKRLAKRAAVGLGRTGSCVHHGSGDIVIAFSNAYTIPHFSDSALQPFPPLVRDDAPLMNELFQAAIEATEEAIWNSLTMAETTAGRNGRVGEAIPYSLLRRMGE
;
A
#
# COMPACT_ATOMS: atom_id res chain seq x y z
N MET A 1 -7.15 4.74 -11.16
CA MET A 1 -6.22 4.90 -10.02
C MET A 1 -6.89 5.19 -8.68
N LYS A 2 -7.76 6.20 -8.53
CA LYS A 2 -8.47 6.45 -7.25
C LYS A 2 -9.17 5.21 -6.67
N ARG A 3 -9.77 4.37 -7.52
CA ARG A 3 -10.39 3.09 -7.12
C ARG A 3 -9.39 2.11 -6.50
N LEU A 4 -8.19 2.01 -7.09
CA LEU A 4 -7.10 1.16 -6.63
C LEU A 4 -6.55 1.65 -5.28
N ALA A 5 -6.30 2.96 -5.14
CA ALA A 5 -5.85 3.56 -3.88
C ALA A 5 -6.80 3.24 -2.70
N LYS A 6 -8.11 3.27 -2.93
CA LYS A 6 -9.10 2.92 -1.90
C LYS A 6 -9.01 1.46 -1.43
N ARG A 7 -8.42 0.55 -2.21
CA ARG A 7 -8.29 -0.87 -1.83
C ARG A 7 -7.18 -1.09 -0.80
N ALA A 8 -6.15 -0.25 -0.77
CA ALA A 8 -5.12 -0.32 0.25
C ALA A 8 -5.69 -0.15 1.67
N ALA A 9 -6.76 0.65 1.84
CA ALA A 9 -7.43 0.80 3.13
C ALA A 9 -8.03 -0.52 3.65
N VAL A 10 -8.45 -1.43 2.77
CA VAL A 10 -8.91 -2.77 3.17
C VAL A 10 -7.74 -3.61 3.66
N GLY A 11 -6.59 -3.56 2.98
CA GLY A 11 -5.37 -4.24 3.43
C GLY A 11 -4.91 -3.73 4.81
N LEU A 12 -4.91 -2.41 5.02
CA LEU A 12 -4.66 -1.78 6.32
C LEU A 12 -5.66 -2.23 7.40
N GLY A 13 -6.94 -2.38 7.05
CA GLY A 13 -7.95 -2.92 7.96
C GLY A 13 -7.69 -4.38 8.36
N ARG A 14 -7.18 -5.21 7.43
CA ARG A 14 -6.84 -6.62 7.70
C ARG A 14 -5.68 -6.79 8.69
N THR A 15 -4.84 -5.77 8.84
CA THR A 15 -3.78 -5.76 9.86
C THR A 15 -4.22 -5.19 11.21
N GLY A 16 -5.52 -4.90 11.39
CA GLY A 16 -6.11 -4.48 12.66
C GLY A 16 -6.20 -2.97 12.89
N SER A 17 -5.94 -2.14 11.87
CA SER A 17 -6.15 -0.69 12.00
C SER A 17 -7.63 -0.33 11.93
N CYS A 18 -8.05 0.57 12.83
CA CYS A 18 -9.40 1.16 12.84
C CYS A 18 -9.44 2.61 12.32
N VAL A 19 -8.33 3.13 11.78
CA VAL A 19 -8.22 4.52 11.27
C VAL A 19 -8.71 5.54 12.32
N HIS A 20 -8.05 5.51 13.48
CA HIS A 20 -8.42 6.37 14.62
C HIS A 20 -8.33 7.85 14.28
N HIS A 21 -9.06 8.70 15.01
CA HIS A 21 -9.21 10.14 14.72
C HIS A 21 -7.87 10.89 14.51
N GLY A 22 -6.82 10.55 15.25
CA GLY A 22 -5.49 11.16 15.12
C GLY A 22 -4.55 10.49 14.11
N SER A 23 -5.01 9.44 13.42
CA SER A 23 -4.22 8.67 12.46
C SER A 23 -4.21 9.35 11.09
N GLY A 24 -3.02 9.54 10.52
CA GLY A 24 -2.82 10.17 9.21
C GLY A 24 -2.67 9.16 8.07
N ASP A 25 -3.70 8.37 7.79
CA ASP A 25 -3.64 7.30 6.78
C ASP A 25 -3.93 7.84 5.36
N ILE A 26 -2.91 7.88 4.51
CA ILE A 26 -2.99 8.43 3.14
C ILE A 26 -2.47 7.40 2.13
N VAL A 27 -3.19 7.23 1.03
CA VAL A 27 -2.80 6.31 -0.06
C VAL A 27 -2.68 7.07 -1.37
N ILE A 28 -1.54 6.89 -2.05
CA ILE A 28 -1.29 7.41 -3.40
C ILE A 28 -1.11 6.21 -4.34
N ALA A 29 -1.89 6.18 -5.42
CA ALA A 29 -1.74 5.18 -6.48
C ALA A 29 -1.41 5.87 -7.80
N PHE A 30 -0.39 5.36 -8.49
CA PHE A 30 0.04 5.81 -9.80
C PHE A 30 0.28 4.59 -10.71
N SER A 31 0.52 4.85 -11.99
CA SER A 31 0.85 3.82 -12.97
C SER A 31 2.10 4.25 -13.72
N ASN A 32 2.95 3.28 -14.07
CA ASN A 32 4.07 3.46 -14.98
C ASN A 32 3.71 3.15 -16.45
N ALA A 33 2.50 2.64 -16.73
CA ALA A 33 2.05 2.32 -18.08
C ALA A 33 1.72 3.57 -18.92
N TYR A 34 1.44 4.69 -18.26
CA TYR A 34 1.21 5.98 -18.90
C TYR A 34 1.96 7.07 -18.17
N THR A 35 2.98 7.59 -18.82
CA THR A 35 3.82 8.68 -18.31
C THR A 35 3.60 9.93 -19.16
N ILE A 36 3.63 11.08 -18.51
CA ILE A 36 3.44 12.38 -19.17
C ILE A 36 4.82 13.02 -19.28
N PRO A 37 5.36 13.23 -20.50
CA PRO A 37 6.66 13.88 -20.66
C PRO A 37 6.57 15.35 -20.22
N HIS A 38 7.65 15.85 -19.63
CA HIS A 38 7.70 17.25 -19.19
C HIS A 38 7.71 18.23 -20.38
N PHE A 39 8.37 17.85 -21.47
CA PHE A 39 8.38 18.58 -22.74
C PHE A 39 7.78 17.71 -23.85
N SER A 40 6.94 18.32 -24.69
CA SER A 40 6.34 17.67 -25.85
C SER A 40 6.27 18.66 -27.00
N ASP A 41 6.72 18.25 -28.18
CA ASP A 41 6.56 19.03 -29.42
C ASP A 41 5.13 18.95 -29.97
N SER A 42 4.32 18.01 -29.46
CA SER A 42 2.91 17.87 -29.80
C SER A 42 2.03 18.61 -28.79
N ALA A 43 1.06 19.37 -29.30
CA ALA A 43 -0.01 19.96 -28.50
C ALA A 43 -1.01 18.90 -27.97
N LEU A 44 -0.98 17.68 -28.52
CA LEU A 44 -1.85 16.57 -28.14
C LEU A 44 -1.05 15.42 -27.55
N GLN A 45 -1.57 14.83 -26.46
CA GLN A 45 -1.00 13.65 -25.83
C GLN A 45 -1.81 12.41 -26.25
N PRO A 46 -1.18 11.34 -26.75
CA PRO A 46 -1.88 10.12 -27.11
C PRO A 46 -2.43 9.42 -25.86
N PHE A 47 -3.65 8.89 -25.99
CA PHE A 47 -4.30 8.16 -24.92
C PHE A 47 -3.72 6.74 -24.83
N PRO A 48 -3.35 6.25 -23.64
CA PRO A 48 -2.81 4.90 -23.49
C PRO A 48 -3.92 3.85 -23.62
N PRO A 49 -3.57 2.58 -23.92
CA PRO A 49 -4.51 1.49 -23.72
C PRO A 49 -4.93 1.43 -22.25
N LEU A 50 -6.23 1.49 -22.00
CA LEU A 50 -6.81 1.41 -20.66
C LEU A 50 -7.42 0.04 -20.39
N VAL A 51 -7.24 -0.42 -19.16
CA VAL A 51 -8.04 -1.52 -18.61
C VAL A 51 -9.45 -0.97 -18.33
N ARG A 52 -10.46 -1.64 -18.89
CA ARG A 52 -11.86 -1.26 -18.64
C ARG A 52 -12.24 -1.57 -17.20
N ASP A 53 -13.10 -0.73 -16.63
CA ASP A 53 -13.54 -0.86 -15.24
C ASP A 53 -14.32 -2.16 -14.96
N ASP A 54 -14.94 -2.76 -15.98
CA ASP A 54 -15.71 -4.01 -15.96
C ASP A 54 -14.89 -5.25 -16.32
N ALA A 55 -13.62 -5.08 -16.71
CA ALA A 55 -12.75 -6.20 -17.03
C ALA A 55 -12.46 -7.04 -15.76
N PRO A 56 -12.45 -8.38 -15.83
CA PRO A 56 -12.09 -9.24 -14.71
C PRO A 56 -10.73 -8.89 -14.07
N LEU A 57 -9.77 -8.46 -14.89
CA LEU A 57 -8.45 -7.99 -14.47
C LEU A 57 -8.52 -6.86 -13.42
N MET A 58 -9.55 -6.01 -13.44
CA MET A 58 -9.69 -4.96 -12.42
C MET A 58 -9.92 -5.54 -11.02
N ASN A 59 -10.62 -6.66 -10.90
CA ASN A 59 -10.81 -7.33 -9.62
C ASN A 59 -9.50 -7.94 -9.12
N GLU A 60 -8.72 -8.54 -10.02
CA GLU A 60 -7.38 -9.05 -9.70
C GLU A 60 -6.45 -7.92 -9.21
N LEU A 61 -6.45 -6.76 -9.89
CA LEU A 61 -5.68 -5.59 -9.45
C LEU A 61 -6.15 -5.07 -8.08
N PHE A 62 -7.44 -5.10 -7.80
CA PHE A 62 -7.96 -4.73 -6.48
C PHE A 62 -7.52 -5.69 -5.40
N GLN A 63 -7.59 -6.99 -5.65
CA GLN A 63 -7.11 -8.01 -4.72
C GLN A 63 -5.61 -7.86 -4.47
N ALA A 64 -4.82 -7.70 -5.54
CA ALA A 64 -3.38 -7.49 -5.45
C ALA A 64 -3.03 -6.25 -4.61
N ALA A 65 -3.78 -5.14 -4.75
CA ALA A 65 -3.56 -3.95 -3.92
C ALA A 65 -3.89 -4.19 -2.43
N ILE A 66 -4.89 -5.01 -2.12
CA ILE A 66 -5.24 -5.39 -0.74
C ILE A 66 -4.11 -6.22 -0.14
N GLU A 67 -3.76 -7.32 -0.80
CA GLU A 67 -2.77 -8.29 -0.32
C GLU A 67 -1.38 -7.66 -0.21
N ALA A 68 -0.97 -6.87 -1.21
CA ALA A 68 0.31 -6.18 -1.15
C ALA A 68 0.37 -5.15 -0.02
N THR A 69 -0.74 -4.48 0.31
CA THR A 69 -0.75 -3.52 1.43
C THR A 69 -0.67 -4.25 2.77
N GLU A 70 -1.46 -5.31 2.95
CA GLU A 70 -1.46 -6.14 4.16
C GLU A 70 -0.05 -6.72 4.42
N GLU A 71 0.55 -7.32 3.41
CA GLU A 71 1.88 -7.91 3.49
C GLU A 71 2.98 -6.86 3.69
N ALA A 72 2.87 -5.69 3.06
CA ALA A 72 3.84 -4.61 3.26
C ALA A 72 3.84 -4.09 4.70
N ILE A 73 2.67 -4.00 5.35
CA ILE A 73 2.57 -3.61 6.76
C ILE A 73 3.25 -4.66 7.65
N TRP A 74 2.97 -5.95 7.44
CA TRP A 74 3.63 -7.01 8.20
C TRP A 74 5.14 -7.01 8.00
N ASN A 75 5.60 -6.87 6.76
CA ASN A 75 7.02 -6.75 6.44
C ASN A 75 7.68 -5.54 7.12
N SER A 76 6.98 -4.41 7.23
CA SER A 76 7.52 -3.23 7.93
C SER A 76 7.78 -3.52 9.41
N LEU A 77 6.95 -4.33 10.05
CA LEU A 77 7.10 -4.70 11.46
C LEU A 77 8.19 -5.75 11.66
N THR A 78 8.24 -6.78 10.80
CA THR A 78 9.20 -7.89 10.94
C THR A 78 10.61 -7.52 10.56
N MET A 79 10.78 -6.51 9.70
CA MET A 79 12.08 -5.99 9.29
C MET A 79 12.55 -4.82 10.14
N ALA A 80 11.71 -4.30 11.04
CA ALA A 80 12.10 -3.24 11.96
C ALA A 80 13.13 -3.73 12.98
N GLU A 81 14.12 -2.91 13.27
CA GLU A 81 15.12 -3.16 14.31
C GLU A 81 14.80 -2.36 15.57
N THR A 82 15.16 -2.90 16.74
CA THR A 82 14.99 -2.17 18.01
C THR A 82 15.76 -0.85 17.94
N THR A 83 15.04 0.25 18.11
CA THR A 83 15.57 1.60 17.89
C THR A 83 15.38 2.48 19.12
N ALA A 84 16.48 3.05 19.62
CA ALA A 84 16.44 4.08 20.65
C ALA A 84 16.10 5.45 20.03
N GLY A 85 15.09 6.12 20.56
CA GLY A 85 14.58 7.40 20.12
C GLY A 85 14.72 8.51 21.15
N ARG A 86 14.01 9.62 20.91
CA ARG A 86 14.05 10.83 21.74
C ARG A 86 13.50 10.55 23.16
N ASN A 87 14.06 11.26 24.15
CA ASN A 87 13.64 11.20 25.56
C ASN A 87 13.70 9.78 26.16
N GLY A 88 14.66 8.95 25.72
CA GLY A 88 14.83 7.59 26.23
C GLY A 88 13.74 6.60 25.81
N ARG A 89 12.88 6.95 24.84
CA ARG A 89 11.90 6.02 24.28
C ARG A 89 12.62 4.98 23.44
N VAL A 90 12.22 3.71 23.56
CA VAL A 90 12.73 2.62 22.72
C VAL A 90 11.54 2.00 21.99
N GLY A 91 11.65 1.86 20.67
CA GLY A 91 10.75 1.06 19.87
C GLY A 91 11.36 -0.32 19.67
N GLU A 92 10.73 -1.36 20.19
CA GLU A 92 11.24 -2.73 20.11
C GLU A 92 10.84 -3.41 18.81
N ALA A 93 11.76 -4.17 18.21
CA ALA A 93 11.44 -5.06 17.10
C ALA A 93 10.50 -6.18 17.56
N ILE A 94 9.59 -6.61 16.69
CA ILE A 94 8.75 -7.77 16.98
C ILE A 94 9.56 -9.07 16.81
N PRO A 95 9.58 -9.97 17.81
CA PRO A 95 10.19 -11.28 17.63
C PRO A 95 9.45 -12.08 16.56
N TYR A 96 10.17 -12.49 15.51
CA TYR A 96 9.59 -13.27 14.40
C TYR A 96 8.90 -14.57 14.88
N SER A 97 9.37 -15.15 15.98
CA SER A 97 8.78 -16.34 16.60
C SER A 97 7.32 -16.15 17.05
N LEU A 98 6.88 -14.92 17.33
CA LEU A 98 5.49 -14.64 17.71
C LEU A 98 4.52 -14.83 16.54
N LEU A 99 4.94 -14.56 15.31
CA LEU A 99 4.09 -14.71 14.12
C LEU A 99 3.82 -16.18 13.79
N ARG A 100 4.80 -17.06 14.03
CA ARG A 100 4.66 -18.50 13.78
C ARG A 100 3.54 -19.15 14.60
N ARG A 101 3.22 -18.59 15.77
CA ARG A 101 2.17 -19.07 16.67
C ARG A 101 0.76 -18.62 16.30
N MET A 102 0.61 -17.66 15.39
CA MET A 102 -0.71 -17.15 14.97
C MET A 102 -1.27 -17.88 13.75
N GLY A 103 -0.43 -18.65 13.05
CA GLY A 103 -0.82 -19.49 11.91
C GLY A 103 -1.09 -20.95 12.26
N GLU A 104 -0.97 -21.31 13.54
CA GLU A 104 -1.40 -22.60 14.13
C GLU A 104 -2.79 -22.42 14.76
#